data_AF-A0A969J611-F1
#
_entry.id   AF-A0A969J611-F1
#
_cell.length_a   1.000
_cell.length_b   1.000
_cell.length_c   1.000
_cell.angle_alpha   90.00
_cell.angle_beta   90.00
_cell.angle_gamma   90.00
#
_symmetry.space_group_name_H-M   'P 1'
#
loop_
_entity.id
_entity.type
_entity.pdbx_description
1 polymer ?
#
loop_
_entity_poly.entity_id
_entity_poly.type
_entity_poly.pdbx_seq_one_letter_code
_entity_poly.pdbx_strand_id
1 'polypeptide(L)'
;RAGESYVVFGRNNGFEASLDLSDLNGSNGFVINGIDNFDSSGFSVSSARDINGDGFDDIIIGATGGDPNGNDRAGESYVVFGRNNGFEASLDLADLDGSNGFVINGTDAIDYSGRSVSGAGDINGDGFDDLIIGTYRADPNGNDRAGESYVVFGRNNGFEASLDLSDLNGSNGFVINGIDNFDSSGRSVSGAGDINGDGFDDLIIGAPGGDPNGNDRAGESYVVFGFSTGSTTNTPPNAVADEFTTAQNTELTVTVDDLLANDRDPDGDRLTVESVDNAVNGTVGLDDRGNISFIPDPDFVGTARFEYTISDGKGETDTATVTITVDSAGEVSDIIGTPDPDELVGTPDNDTIQGLAGEDTLAGNEGNDLIDGGEGNDLLRGDQNSRATGGIAGGDDTITGGAGNDRIGGKGGNDQLFGNEGNDRIWGDGGDDLIDGGLGNDRLYGDSGNISGGFDTFVLAEGGGTDTIFDFEVGIDSLGLATGLTVEELTISTVGNNTEIVLNGEVLAILKDVRVEDPTLLGFSLV
;
A
#
# COMPACT_ATOMS: atom_id res chain seq x y z
N ARG A 1 -48.67 22.25 -16.32
CA ARG A 1 -47.59 23.24 -16.12
C ARG A 1 -46.38 22.64 -16.80
N ALA A 2 -45.69 23.39 -17.65
CA ALA A 2 -44.55 22.87 -18.39
C ALA A 2 -43.32 22.63 -17.51
N GLY A 3 -43.19 23.38 -16.41
CA GLY A 3 -42.04 23.31 -15.52
C GLY A 3 -41.02 24.39 -15.86
N GLU A 4 -40.17 24.72 -14.90
CA GLU A 4 -39.15 25.76 -15.00
C GLU A 4 -37.93 25.32 -14.20
N SER A 5 -36.74 25.59 -14.75
CA SER A 5 -35.45 25.43 -14.07
C SER A 5 -34.77 26.79 -13.97
N TYR A 6 -33.86 26.95 -13.01
CA TYR A 6 -33.19 28.22 -12.75
C TYR A 6 -31.70 28.01 -12.63
N VAL A 7 -30.92 28.80 -13.37
CA VAL A 7 -29.47 28.84 -13.26
C VAL A 7 -29.09 30.08 -12.47
N VAL A 8 -28.31 29.91 -11.40
CA VAL A 8 -27.83 31.02 -10.58
C VAL A 8 -26.31 31.09 -10.72
N PHE A 9 -25.79 32.22 -11.17
CA PHE A 9 -24.34 32.37 -11.37
C PHE A 9 -23.61 32.57 -10.05
N GLY A 10 -22.54 31.80 -9.85
CA GLY A 10 -21.62 31.97 -8.72
C GLY A 10 -20.97 33.36 -8.69
N ARG A 11 -20.65 33.85 -7.49
CA ARG A 11 -20.14 35.23 -7.29
C ARG A 11 -19.07 35.27 -6.19
N ASN A 12 -18.00 36.03 -6.44
CA ASN A 12 -16.87 36.17 -5.52
C ASN A 12 -17.23 36.77 -4.14
N ASN A 13 -18.28 37.60 -4.08
CA ASN A 13 -18.73 38.23 -2.83
C ASN A 13 -19.79 37.40 -2.09
N GLY A 14 -20.04 36.16 -2.52
CA GLY A 14 -21.08 35.30 -1.98
C GLY A 14 -22.50 35.74 -2.35
N PHE A 15 -23.47 35.15 -1.67
CA PHE A 15 -24.89 35.46 -1.78
C PHE A 15 -25.42 36.05 -0.47
N GLU A 16 -26.47 36.86 -0.56
CA GLU A 16 -27.31 37.16 0.60
C GLU A 16 -27.96 35.87 1.12
N ALA A 17 -28.40 35.88 2.38
CA ALA A 17 -29.01 34.72 3.02
C ALA A 17 -30.30 34.23 2.32
N SER A 18 -30.92 35.07 1.49
CA SER A 18 -32.06 34.74 0.64
C SER A 18 -31.87 35.36 -0.74
N LEU A 19 -32.10 34.58 -1.79
CA LEU A 19 -32.15 35.02 -3.18
C LEU A 19 -33.57 34.78 -3.71
N ASP A 20 -34.18 35.81 -4.30
CA ASP A 20 -35.44 35.67 -5.02
C ASP A 20 -35.13 35.32 -6.49
N LEU A 21 -35.68 34.19 -6.98
CA LEU A 21 -35.44 33.73 -8.34
C LEU A 21 -36.09 34.66 -9.39
N SER A 22 -37.04 35.50 -9.00
CA SER A 22 -37.60 36.52 -9.90
C SER A 22 -36.64 37.67 -10.20
N ASP A 23 -35.54 37.80 -9.45
CA ASP A 23 -34.50 38.80 -9.68
C ASP A 23 -33.47 38.38 -10.76
N LEU A 24 -33.59 37.17 -11.30
CA LEU A 24 -32.71 36.67 -12.35
C LEU A 24 -32.93 37.46 -13.66
N ASN A 25 -31.84 37.92 -14.27
CA ASN A 25 -31.87 38.91 -15.36
C ASN A 25 -30.81 38.69 -16.45
N GLY A 26 -30.17 37.52 -16.47
CA GLY A 26 -29.14 37.16 -17.44
C GLY A 26 -27.71 37.54 -17.00
N SER A 27 -27.56 38.51 -16.09
CA SER A 27 -26.24 38.85 -15.51
C SER A 27 -25.93 38.13 -14.19
N ASN A 28 -26.96 37.57 -13.55
CA ASN A 28 -26.89 36.92 -12.25
C ASN A 28 -27.41 35.48 -12.25
N GLY A 29 -27.78 34.99 -13.43
CA GLY A 29 -28.55 33.79 -13.64
C GLY A 29 -29.74 34.06 -14.54
N PHE A 30 -30.45 33.01 -14.91
CA PHE A 30 -31.58 33.05 -15.84
C PHE A 30 -32.56 31.91 -15.56
N VAL A 31 -33.79 32.06 -16.05
CA VAL A 31 -34.81 31.00 -16.03
C VAL A 31 -34.76 30.19 -17.32
N ILE A 32 -35.02 28.90 -17.23
CA ILE A 32 -35.18 27.98 -18.36
C ILE A 32 -36.63 27.50 -18.35
N ASN A 33 -37.37 27.84 -19.39
CA ASN A 33 -38.80 27.56 -19.49
C ASN A 33 -39.04 26.22 -20.20
N GLY A 34 -39.88 25.37 -19.60
CA GLY A 34 -40.40 24.17 -20.26
C GLY A 34 -41.37 24.50 -21.40
N ILE A 35 -41.54 23.54 -22.31
CA ILE A 35 -42.30 23.71 -23.55
C ILE A 35 -43.80 23.42 -23.33
N ASP A 36 -44.17 22.15 -23.15
CA ASP A 36 -45.57 21.74 -23.13
C ASP A 36 -46.10 21.47 -21.73
N ASN A 37 -47.42 21.64 -21.57
CA ASN A 37 -48.04 21.40 -20.29
C ASN A 37 -47.96 19.93 -19.91
N PHE A 38 -47.52 19.67 -18.68
CA PHE A 38 -47.43 18.34 -18.04
C PHE A 38 -46.12 17.60 -18.29
N ASP A 39 -45.23 18.12 -19.13
CA ASP A 39 -43.88 17.59 -19.34
C ASP A 39 -43.05 17.55 -18.06
N SER A 40 -43.35 18.47 -17.13
CA SER A 40 -42.66 18.56 -15.84
C SER A 40 -41.16 18.79 -16.02
N SER A 41 -40.77 19.67 -16.96
CA SER A 41 -39.38 20.11 -17.10
C SER A 41 -38.83 20.65 -15.79
N GLY A 42 -37.56 20.34 -15.50
CA GLY A 42 -36.94 20.60 -14.21
C GLY A 42 -37.32 19.59 -13.12
N PHE A 43 -37.89 18.43 -13.49
CA PHE A 43 -38.13 17.34 -12.53
C PHE A 43 -36.83 16.84 -11.92
N SER A 44 -35.78 16.76 -12.74
CA SER A 44 -34.40 16.53 -12.32
C SER A 44 -33.47 17.48 -13.08
N VAL A 45 -32.41 17.94 -12.43
CA VAL A 45 -31.39 18.81 -13.03
C VAL A 45 -30.02 18.40 -12.52
N SER A 46 -28.99 18.53 -13.35
CA SER A 46 -27.60 18.33 -12.95
C SER A 46 -26.66 19.19 -13.80
N SER A 47 -25.44 19.40 -13.29
CA SER A 47 -24.35 19.84 -14.16
C SER A 47 -24.01 18.68 -15.10
N ALA A 48 -23.87 18.99 -16.38
CA ALA A 48 -23.38 18.05 -17.38
C ALA A 48 -21.86 18.21 -17.59
N ARG A 49 -21.23 19.26 -17.03
CA ARG A 49 -19.85 19.68 -17.36
C ARG A 49 -19.68 19.88 -18.87
N ASP A 50 -18.49 19.77 -19.44
CA ASP A 50 -18.21 20.19 -20.83
C ASP A 50 -18.41 19.02 -21.80
N ILE A 51 -19.66 18.81 -22.24
CA ILE A 51 -19.98 17.67 -23.11
C ILE A 51 -19.69 17.96 -24.58
N ASN A 52 -19.49 19.24 -24.93
CA ASN A 52 -19.27 19.68 -26.30
C ASN A 52 -17.83 20.16 -26.56
N GLY A 53 -16.98 20.21 -25.53
CA GLY A 53 -15.57 20.56 -25.63
C GLY A 53 -15.29 22.04 -25.84
N ASP A 54 -16.22 22.93 -25.48
CA ASP A 54 -16.06 24.38 -25.67
C ASP A 54 -15.43 25.10 -24.46
N GLY A 55 -15.17 24.35 -23.39
CA GLY A 55 -14.55 24.80 -22.14
C GLY A 55 -15.53 25.38 -21.12
N PHE A 56 -16.84 25.27 -21.33
CA PHE A 56 -17.87 25.73 -20.39
C PHE A 56 -18.75 24.57 -19.93
N ASP A 57 -19.00 24.50 -18.61
CA ASP A 57 -19.95 23.53 -18.07
C ASP A 57 -21.35 23.73 -18.67
N ASP A 58 -21.94 22.61 -19.10
CA ASP A 58 -23.27 22.46 -19.63
C ASP A 58 -24.25 21.99 -18.54
N ILE A 59 -25.53 21.94 -18.88
CA ILE A 59 -26.61 21.59 -17.94
C ILE A 59 -27.54 20.58 -18.57
N ILE A 60 -27.89 19.52 -17.83
CA ILE A 60 -28.93 18.56 -18.22
C ILE A 60 -30.19 18.74 -17.36
N ILE A 61 -31.35 18.70 -18.01
CA ILE A 61 -32.67 18.94 -17.41
C ILE A 61 -33.63 17.84 -17.84
N GLY A 62 -34.20 17.12 -16.88
CA GLY A 62 -35.21 16.09 -17.13
C GLY A 62 -36.64 16.63 -17.16
N ALA A 63 -37.39 16.22 -18.18
CA ALA A 63 -38.81 16.49 -18.38
C ALA A 63 -39.57 15.15 -18.51
N THR A 64 -39.76 14.51 -17.35
CA THR A 64 -40.22 13.11 -17.25
C THR A 64 -41.59 12.82 -17.83
N GLY A 65 -42.43 13.85 -18.03
CA GLY A 65 -43.76 13.71 -18.59
C GLY A 65 -43.87 14.07 -20.07
N GLY A 66 -42.76 14.39 -20.75
CA GLY A 66 -42.76 14.79 -22.15
C GLY A 66 -43.27 13.69 -23.09
N ASP A 67 -43.84 14.10 -24.23
CA ASP A 67 -44.45 13.23 -25.23
C ASP A 67 -43.67 13.25 -26.56
N PRO A 68 -42.36 12.94 -26.56
CA PRO A 68 -41.53 13.09 -27.76
C PRO A 68 -42.06 12.21 -28.87
N ASN A 69 -42.05 12.75 -30.10
CA ASN A 69 -42.56 12.06 -31.29
C ASN A 69 -44.03 11.57 -31.15
N GLY A 70 -44.80 12.11 -30.19
CA GLY A 70 -46.18 11.71 -29.90
C GLY A 70 -46.32 10.48 -28.98
N ASN A 71 -45.23 10.01 -28.35
CA ASN A 71 -45.25 8.88 -27.43
C ASN A 71 -45.57 9.35 -26.00
N ASP A 72 -46.80 9.06 -25.55
CA ASP A 72 -47.32 9.47 -24.22
C ASP A 72 -46.33 9.12 -23.10
N ARG A 73 -45.74 10.13 -22.47
CA ARG A 73 -44.82 10.05 -21.34
C ARG A 73 -43.62 9.13 -21.57
N ALA A 74 -43.13 9.06 -22.80
CA ALA A 74 -41.80 8.50 -23.03
C ALA A 74 -40.73 9.31 -22.30
N GLY A 75 -40.99 10.61 -22.08
CA GLY A 75 -40.14 11.52 -21.33
C GLY A 75 -39.03 12.12 -22.20
N GLU A 76 -38.59 13.30 -21.84
CA GLU A 76 -37.52 14.04 -22.54
C GLU A 76 -36.45 14.47 -21.55
N SER A 77 -35.25 14.68 -22.04
CA SER A 77 -34.21 15.44 -21.34
C SER A 77 -33.65 16.51 -22.26
N TYR A 78 -33.16 17.59 -21.71
CA TYR A 78 -32.65 18.73 -22.47
C TYR A 78 -31.26 19.05 -21.98
N VAL A 79 -30.34 19.24 -22.92
CA VAL A 79 -29.01 19.76 -22.64
C VAL A 79 -28.96 21.21 -23.07
N VAL A 80 -28.51 22.10 -22.20
CA VAL A 80 -28.27 23.51 -22.50
C VAL A 80 -26.78 23.77 -22.41
N PHE A 81 -26.19 24.29 -23.49
CA PHE A 81 -24.76 24.54 -23.52
C PHE A 81 -24.34 25.79 -22.74
N GLY A 82 -23.26 25.66 -21.98
CA GLY A 82 -22.52 26.75 -21.37
C GLY A 82 -21.95 27.69 -22.42
N ARG A 83 -21.71 28.95 -22.06
CA ARG A 83 -21.05 29.93 -22.94
C ARG A 83 -20.60 31.21 -22.21
N ASN A 84 -19.58 31.86 -22.77
CA ASN A 84 -19.05 33.14 -22.24
C ASN A 84 -19.81 34.40 -22.72
N ASN A 85 -20.65 34.30 -23.76
CA ASN A 85 -21.32 35.48 -24.31
C ASN A 85 -22.53 35.94 -23.46
N GLY A 86 -22.71 35.36 -22.28
CA GLY A 86 -23.81 35.61 -21.37
C GLY A 86 -25.12 34.91 -21.78
N PHE A 87 -26.13 35.09 -20.95
CA PHE A 87 -27.49 34.59 -21.18
C PHE A 87 -28.47 35.75 -21.06
N GLU A 88 -29.58 35.66 -21.80
CA GLU A 88 -30.74 36.50 -21.55
C GLU A 88 -31.38 36.09 -20.21
N ALA A 89 -32.30 36.92 -19.69
CA ALA A 89 -33.00 36.61 -18.44
C ALA A 89 -33.80 35.29 -18.49
N SER A 90 -34.19 34.85 -19.69
CA SER A 90 -34.92 33.61 -19.93
C SER A 90 -34.41 32.89 -21.18
N LEU A 91 -34.36 31.57 -21.12
CA LEU A 91 -34.16 30.66 -22.24
C LEU A 91 -35.40 29.77 -22.38
N ASP A 92 -35.88 29.54 -23.60
CA ASP A 92 -36.94 28.56 -23.89
C ASP A 92 -36.30 27.28 -24.42
N LEU A 93 -36.70 26.12 -23.89
CA LEU A 93 -36.18 24.82 -24.35
C LEU A 93 -36.58 24.52 -25.81
N ALA A 94 -37.64 25.16 -26.32
CA ALA A 94 -38.03 25.03 -27.73
C ALA A 94 -37.04 25.70 -28.70
N ASP A 95 -36.15 26.56 -28.21
CA ASP A 95 -35.17 27.29 -29.01
C ASP A 95 -33.82 26.54 -29.15
N LEU A 96 -33.73 25.30 -28.64
CA LEU A 96 -32.53 24.47 -28.76
C LEU A 96 -32.36 23.94 -30.19
N ASP A 97 -31.21 24.19 -30.81
CA ASP A 97 -30.97 23.95 -32.24
C ASP A 97 -29.71 23.12 -32.56
N GLY A 98 -29.06 22.57 -31.54
CA GLY A 98 -27.80 21.84 -31.63
C GLY A 98 -26.56 22.71 -31.47
N SER A 99 -26.68 24.04 -31.61
CA SER A 99 -25.57 24.99 -31.37
C SER A 99 -25.59 25.62 -29.98
N ASN A 100 -26.74 25.61 -29.32
CA ASN A 100 -26.98 26.15 -27.97
C ASN A 100 -27.49 25.09 -26.98
N GLY A 101 -27.53 23.83 -27.41
CA GLY A 101 -28.10 22.70 -26.68
C GLY A 101 -28.98 21.84 -27.58
N PHE A 102 -29.53 20.76 -27.05
CA PHE A 102 -30.36 19.81 -27.79
C PHE A 102 -31.32 19.05 -26.87
N VAL A 103 -32.33 18.41 -27.47
CA VAL A 103 -33.26 17.51 -26.77
C VAL A 103 -32.83 16.05 -26.93
N ILE A 104 -33.04 15.25 -25.88
CA ILE A 104 -32.87 13.80 -25.83
C ILE A 104 -34.26 13.19 -25.63
N ASN A 105 -34.74 12.46 -26.63
CA ASN A 105 -36.08 11.91 -26.66
C ASN A 105 -36.11 10.48 -26.10
N GLY A 106 -37.02 10.24 -25.16
CA GLY A 106 -37.41 8.89 -24.75
C GLY A 106 -38.04 8.10 -25.90
N THR A 107 -37.91 6.77 -25.82
CA THR A 107 -38.30 5.84 -26.88
C THR A 107 -39.76 5.39 -26.73
N ASP A 108 -40.05 4.65 -25.67
CA ASP A 108 -41.32 3.96 -25.49
C ASP A 108 -42.26 4.71 -24.53
N ALA A 109 -43.56 4.63 -24.82
CA ALA A 109 -44.57 5.31 -24.03
C ALA A 109 -44.56 4.81 -22.58
N ILE A 110 -44.69 5.73 -21.63
CA ILE A 110 -44.83 5.46 -20.18
C ILE A 110 -43.52 4.97 -19.52
N ASP A 111 -42.37 5.18 -20.17
CA ASP A 111 -41.05 4.87 -19.61
C ASP A 111 -40.48 5.99 -18.73
N TYR A 112 -41.00 7.22 -18.87
CA TYR A 112 -40.65 8.39 -18.05
C TYR A 112 -39.14 8.71 -18.07
N SER A 113 -38.51 8.69 -19.24
CA SER A 113 -37.13 9.17 -19.43
C SER A 113 -36.94 10.57 -18.85
N GLY A 114 -35.74 10.88 -18.35
CA GLY A 114 -35.48 12.15 -17.68
C GLY A 114 -36.05 12.25 -16.25
N ARG A 115 -36.50 11.13 -15.66
CA ARG A 115 -36.88 11.13 -14.23
C ARG A 115 -35.68 11.39 -13.32
N SER A 116 -34.51 10.89 -13.69
CA SER A 116 -33.23 11.19 -13.06
C SER A 116 -32.21 11.40 -14.17
N VAL A 117 -31.46 12.50 -14.09
CA VAL A 117 -30.39 12.84 -15.02
C VAL A 117 -29.14 13.24 -14.25
N SER A 118 -27.97 13.00 -14.82
CA SER A 118 -26.70 13.48 -14.28
C SER A 118 -25.66 13.65 -15.39
N GLY A 119 -24.72 14.58 -15.24
CA GLY A 119 -23.41 14.42 -15.86
C GLY A 119 -22.75 13.14 -15.32
N ALA A 120 -22.12 12.40 -16.22
CA ALA A 120 -21.44 11.15 -15.93
C ALA A 120 -19.93 11.34 -15.74
N GLY A 121 -19.36 12.44 -16.23
CA GLY A 121 -17.91 12.56 -16.38
C GLY A 121 -17.44 11.93 -17.69
N ASP A 122 -16.14 11.89 -17.94
CA ASP A 122 -15.58 11.21 -19.12
C ASP A 122 -15.47 9.71 -18.83
N ILE A 123 -16.53 8.96 -19.15
CA ILE A 123 -16.59 7.53 -18.83
C ILE A 123 -15.93 6.67 -19.90
N ASN A 124 -15.63 7.27 -21.05
CA ASN A 124 -15.20 6.57 -22.26
C ASN A 124 -13.75 6.93 -22.68
N GLY A 125 -13.12 7.87 -21.97
CA GLY A 125 -11.74 8.32 -22.15
C GLY A 125 -11.48 9.21 -23.35
N ASP A 126 -12.52 9.75 -24.00
CA ASP A 126 -12.38 10.53 -25.24
C ASP A 126 -12.11 12.03 -25.01
N GLY A 127 -12.10 12.45 -23.74
CA GLY A 127 -11.84 13.81 -23.30
C GLY A 127 -13.07 14.72 -23.26
N PHE A 128 -14.27 14.19 -23.45
CA PHE A 128 -15.54 14.92 -23.32
C PHE A 128 -16.38 14.35 -22.18
N ASP A 129 -17.03 15.21 -21.39
CA ASP A 129 -17.93 14.73 -20.35
C ASP A 129 -19.18 14.07 -20.98
N ASP A 130 -19.64 13.00 -20.36
CA ASP A 130 -20.79 12.21 -20.79
C ASP A 130 -22.03 12.47 -19.93
N LEU A 131 -23.17 11.89 -20.32
CA LEU A 131 -24.45 12.03 -19.63
C LEU A 131 -25.03 10.67 -19.26
N ILE A 132 -25.74 10.60 -18.14
CA ILE A 132 -26.58 9.45 -17.79
C ILE A 132 -28.03 9.86 -17.54
N ILE A 133 -28.97 9.10 -18.13
CA ILE A 133 -30.42 9.34 -18.07
C ILE A 133 -31.12 8.06 -17.63
N GLY A 134 -31.97 8.14 -16.61
CA GLY A 134 -32.73 7.01 -16.08
C GLY A 134 -34.16 6.90 -16.62
N THR A 135 -34.55 5.69 -17.02
CA THR A 135 -35.89 5.28 -17.54
C THR A 135 -36.44 4.12 -16.72
N TYR A 136 -36.78 4.41 -15.47
CA TYR A 136 -37.11 3.40 -14.45
C TYR A 136 -38.35 2.52 -14.70
N ARG A 137 -39.12 2.79 -15.76
CA ARG A 137 -40.30 2.00 -16.12
C ARG A 137 -40.16 1.23 -17.43
N ALA A 138 -39.03 1.37 -18.11
CA ALA A 138 -38.76 0.62 -19.31
C ALA A 138 -38.80 -0.90 -19.05
N ASP A 139 -39.13 -1.63 -20.11
CA ASP A 139 -39.33 -3.07 -20.11
C ASP A 139 -38.20 -3.80 -20.88
N PRO A 140 -36.91 -3.66 -20.50
CA PRO A 140 -35.81 -4.23 -21.25
C PRO A 140 -35.95 -5.74 -21.35
N ASN A 141 -35.72 -6.29 -22.54
CA ASN A 141 -35.85 -7.72 -22.83
C ASN A 141 -37.23 -8.32 -22.48
N GLY A 142 -38.27 -7.48 -22.36
CA GLY A 142 -39.63 -7.88 -22.01
C GLY A 142 -39.87 -8.06 -20.50
N ASN A 143 -38.96 -7.60 -19.65
CA ASN A 143 -39.12 -7.62 -18.19
C ASN A 143 -39.85 -6.36 -17.70
N ASP A 144 -41.08 -6.53 -17.21
CA ASP A 144 -41.97 -5.43 -16.74
C ASP A 144 -41.26 -4.57 -15.69
N ARG A 145 -40.97 -3.32 -16.04
CA ARG A 145 -40.34 -2.30 -15.20
C ARG A 145 -39.05 -2.76 -14.54
N ALA A 146 -38.27 -3.57 -15.23
CA ALA A 146 -36.87 -3.77 -14.82
C ALA A 146 -36.11 -2.44 -14.88
N GLY A 147 -36.52 -1.53 -15.77
CA GLY A 147 -35.96 -0.19 -15.93
C GLY A 147 -34.67 -0.20 -16.74
N GLU A 148 -34.37 0.92 -17.39
CA GLU A 148 -33.13 1.11 -18.15
C GLU A 148 -32.42 2.38 -17.68
N SER A 149 -31.15 2.50 -18.03
CA SER A 149 -30.39 3.75 -17.96
C SER A 149 -29.61 3.91 -19.26
N TYR A 150 -29.52 5.12 -19.76
CA TYR A 150 -28.89 5.43 -21.02
C TYR A 150 -27.69 6.33 -20.76
N VAL A 151 -26.57 5.98 -21.36
CA VAL A 151 -25.37 6.83 -21.40
C VAL A 151 -25.28 7.46 -22.78
N VAL A 152 -25.10 8.77 -22.84
CA VAL A 152 -24.92 9.53 -24.08
C VAL A 152 -23.52 10.15 -24.05
N PHE A 153 -22.74 9.89 -25.10
CA PHE A 153 -21.36 10.38 -25.15
C PHE A 153 -21.24 11.85 -25.56
N GLY A 154 -20.33 12.56 -24.89
CA GLY A 154 -19.84 13.88 -25.25
C GLY A 154 -19.12 13.86 -26.61
N ARG A 155 -19.01 15.03 -27.28
CA ARG A 155 -18.24 15.19 -28.52
C ARG A 155 -18.06 16.65 -28.95
N ASN A 156 -16.94 16.94 -29.60
CA ASN A 156 -16.62 18.26 -30.18
C ASN A 156 -17.22 18.52 -31.59
N ASN A 157 -17.79 17.50 -32.25
CA ASN A 157 -18.36 17.70 -33.60
C ASN A 157 -19.76 18.35 -33.59
N GLY A 158 -20.18 18.87 -32.44
CA GLY A 158 -21.52 19.41 -32.20
C GLY A 158 -22.58 18.31 -32.11
N PHE A 159 -23.78 18.72 -31.69
CA PHE A 159 -24.96 17.86 -31.58
C PHE A 159 -26.02 18.33 -32.60
N GLU A 160 -26.82 17.40 -33.09
CA GLU A 160 -28.06 17.77 -33.77
C GLU A 160 -29.05 18.33 -32.73
N ALA A 161 -30.08 19.07 -33.18
CA ALA A 161 -31.08 19.64 -32.28
C ALA A 161 -31.83 18.59 -31.45
N SER A 162 -31.88 17.33 -31.93
CA SER A 162 -32.53 16.21 -31.26
C SER A 162 -31.72 14.93 -31.37
N LEU A 163 -31.71 14.14 -30.30
CA LEU A 163 -31.17 12.78 -30.24
C LEU A 163 -32.26 11.84 -29.72
N ASP A 164 -32.57 10.77 -30.45
CA ASP A 164 -33.45 9.71 -29.96
C ASP A 164 -32.62 8.65 -29.21
N LEU A 165 -33.05 8.24 -28.01
CA LEU A 165 -32.32 7.23 -27.22
C LEU A 165 -32.22 5.86 -27.94
N SER A 166 -33.12 5.57 -28.88
CA SER A 166 -33.04 4.38 -29.73
C SER A 166 -31.87 4.40 -30.73
N ASP A 167 -31.28 5.57 -30.98
CA ASP A 167 -30.20 5.74 -31.96
C ASP A 167 -28.81 5.50 -31.35
N LEU A 168 -28.76 5.19 -30.05
CA LEU A 168 -27.54 4.82 -29.36
C LEU A 168 -27.01 3.48 -29.88
N ASN A 169 -25.74 3.47 -30.30
CA ASN A 169 -25.16 2.37 -31.07
C ASN A 169 -23.74 1.97 -30.61
N GLY A 170 -23.30 2.45 -29.45
CA GLY A 170 -21.98 2.22 -28.90
C GLY A 170 -20.93 3.25 -29.31
N SER A 171 -21.13 4.00 -30.41
CA SER A 171 -20.23 5.12 -30.79
C SER A 171 -20.70 6.49 -30.30
N ASN A 172 -21.97 6.59 -29.92
CA ASN A 172 -22.62 7.81 -29.43
C ASN A 172 -23.26 7.62 -28.04
N GLY A 173 -22.97 6.49 -27.40
CA GLY A 173 -23.55 6.07 -26.12
C GLY A 173 -24.13 4.66 -26.18
N PHE A 174 -24.71 4.20 -25.07
CA PHE A 174 -25.24 2.85 -24.90
C PHE A 174 -26.35 2.78 -23.85
N VAL A 175 -27.01 1.62 -23.75
CA VAL A 175 -28.08 1.33 -22.78
C VAL A 175 -27.60 0.31 -21.74
N ILE A 176 -28.01 0.52 -20.49
CA ILE A 176 -27.80 -0.35 -19.34
C ILE A 176 -29.17 -0.88 -18.91
N ASN A 177 -29.38 -2.19 -19.10
CA ASN A 177 -30.65 -2.84 -18.83
C ASN A 177 -30.75 -3.27 -17.36
N GLY A 178 -31.89 -2.99 -16.74
CA GLY A 178 -32.29 -3.62 -15.48
C GLY A 178 -32.49 -5.12 -15.65
N ILE A 179 -32.43 -5.83 -14.52
CA ILE A 179 -32.32 -7.30 -14.50
C ILE A 179 -33.69 -7.93 -14.33
N ASP A 180 -34.33 -7.74 -13.18
CA ASP A 180 -35.55 -8.43 -12.81
C ASP A 180 -36.79 -7.52 -12.89
N ASN A 181 -37.97 -8.15 -13.02
CA ASN A 181 -39.23 -7.43 -13.08
C ASN A 181 -39.42 -6.56 -11.84
N PHE A 182 -39.83 -5.32 -12.04
CA PHE A 182 -40.11 -4.32 -11.01
C PHE A 182 -38.90 -3.78 -10.22
N ASP A 183 -37.67 -4.13 -10.58
CA ASP A 183 -36.46 -3.57 -9.96
C ASP A 183 -36.40 -2.04 -10.08
N SER A 184 -36.98 -1.51 -11.15
CA SER A 184 -36.97 -0.09 -11.48
C SER A 184 -35.54 0.47 -11.48
N SER A 185 -34.60 -0.22 -12.11
CA SER A 185 -33.24 0.29 -12.35
C SER A 185 -33.29 1.63 -13.08
N GLY A 186 -32.34 2.53 -12.84
CA GLY A 186 -32.39 3.89 -13.37
C GLY A 186 -33.37 4.82 -12.64
N ARG A 187 -33.94 4.40 -11.49
CA ARG A 187 -34.76 5.30 -10.66
C ARG A 187 -33.93 6.38 -9.97
N SER A 188 -32.62 6.19 -9.85
CA SER A 188 -31.68 7.27 -9.56
C SER A 188 -30.39 6.96 -10.30
N VAL A 189 -29.78 7.98 -10.90
CA VAL A 189 -28.50 7.87 -11.60
C VAL A 189 -27.60 9.02 -11.17
N SER A 190 -26.29 8.78 -11.13
CA SER A 190 -25.26 9.79 -10.87
C SER A 190 -23.96 9.36 -11.51
N GLY A 191 -23.15 10.33 -11.97
CA GLY A 191 -21.71 10.11 -12.07
C GLY A 191 -21.15 9.85 -10.67
N ALA A 192 -20.24 8.90 -10.56
CA ALA A 192 -19.52 8.55 -9.34
C ALA A 192 -18.09 9.14 -9.33
N GLY A 193 -17.61 9.60 -10.49
CA GLY A 193 -16.20 9.94 -10.72
C GLY A 193 -15.34 8.68 -10.82
N ASP A 194 -14.04 8.83 -11.04
CA ASP A 194 -13.09 7.70 -10.96
C ASP A 194 -12.95 7.21 -9.51
N ILE A 195 -13.67 6.15 -9.15
CA ILE A 195 -13.66 5.59 -7.80
C ILE A 195 -12.67 4.44 -7.63
N ASN A 196 -12.11 3.91 -8.71
CA ASN A 196 -11.19 2.77 -8.70
C ASN A 196 -9.72 3.16 -9.02
N GLY A 197 -9.49 4.40 -9.46
CA GLY A 197 -8.18 4.97 -9.80
C GLY A 197 -7.65 4.57 -11.17
N ASP A 198 -8.50 4.14 -12.11
CA ASP A 198 -8.09 3.70 -13.45
C ASP A 198 -8.03 4.83 -14.49
N GLY A 199 -8.46 6.03 -14.11
CA GLY A 199 -8.43 7.22 -14.96
C GLY A 199 -9.70 7.50 -15.76
N PHE A 200 -10.74 6.67 -15.62
CA PHE A 200 -12.04 6.89 -16.28
C PHE A 200 -13.13 7.18 -15.23
N ASP A 201 -14.07 8.09 -15.54
CA ASP A 201 -15.16 8.37 -14.61
C ASP A 201 -16.16 7.19 -14.55
N ASP A 202 -16.66 6.89 -13.35
CA ASP A 202 -17.59 5.78 -13.12
C ASP A 202 -19.04 6.25 -12.93
N LEU A 203 -19.97 5.31 -12.98
CA LEU A 203 -21.41 5.55 -12.81
C LEU A 203 -21.97 4.81 -11.58
N ILE A 204 -23.03 5.37 -11.00
CA ILE A 204 -23.85 4.66 -10.02
C ILE A 204 -25.34 4.74 -10.36
N ILE A 205 -26.02 3.59 -10.30
CA ILE A 205 -27.41 3.40 -10.70
C ILE A 205 -28.19 2.74 -9.56
N GLY A 206 -29.30 3.35 -9.15
CA GLY A 206 -30.18 2.82 -8.12
C GLY A 206 -31.36 2.03 -8.69
N ALA A 207 -31.55 0.82 -8.18
CA ALA A 207 -32.68 -0.07 -8.45
C ALA A 207 -33.41 -0.40 -7.14
N PRO A 208 -34.24 0.51 -6.62
CA PRO A 208 -34.82 0.36 -5.28
C PRO A 208 -35.89 -0.74 -5.18
N GLY A 209 -36.30 -1.33 -6.30
CA GLY A 209 -37.16 -2.51 -6.33
C GLY A 209 -36.40 -3.84 -6.26
N GLY A 210 -35.07 -3.83 -6.39
CA GLY A 210 -34.25 -5.05 -6.44
C GLY A 210 -34.30 -5.87 -5.15
N ASP A 211 -34.04 -7.17 -5.30
CA ASP A 211 -34.20 -8.21 -4.28
C ASP A 211 -32.85 -8.82 -3.84
N PRO A 212 -31.89 -8.03 -3.30
CA PRO A 212 -30.55 -8.53 -3.01
C PRO A 212 -30.61 -9.64 -1.96
N ASN A 213 -29.95 -10.74 -2.28
CA ASN A 213 -29.95 -11.96 -1.45
C ASN A 213 -31.37 -12.54 -1.22
N GLY A 214 -32.30 -12.30 -2.15
CA GLY A 214 -33.68 -12.77 -2.07
C GLY A 214 -34.57 -11.99 -1.10
N ASN A 215 -34.15 -10.80 -0.67
CA ASN A 215 -34.95 -9.94 0.19
C ASN A 215 -35.82 -8.99 -0.64
N ASP A 216 -37.12 -9.28 -0.69
CA ASP A 216 -38.14 -8.51 -1.44
C ASP A 216 -37.99 -6.98 -1.22
N ARG A 217 -37.65 -6.28 -2.30
CA ARG A 217 -37.51 -4.83 -2.45
C ARG A 217 -36.61 -4.18 -1.40
N ALA A 218 -35.54 -4.86 -1.00
CA ALA A 218 -34.52 -4.24 -0.15
C ALA A 218 -33.72 -3.16 -0.91
N GLY A 219 -33.71 -3.23 -2.25
CA GLY A 219 -33.10 -2.26 -3.14
C GLY A 219 -31.62 -2.53 -3.40
N GLU A 220 -31.20 -2.21 -4.62
CA GLU A 220 -29.83 -2.43 -5.10
C GLU A 220 -29.23 -1.13 -5.63
N SER A 221 -27.91 -1.06 -5.60
CA SER A 221 -27.13 0.01 -6.23
C SER A 221 -26.00 -0.63 -7.01
N TYR A 222 -25.93 -0.28 -8.28
CA TYR A 222 -24.96 -0.81 -9.23
C TYR A 222 -23.92 0.26 -9.50
N VAL A 223 -22.65 -0.10 -9.38
CA VAL A 223 -21.54 0.71 -9.91
C VAL A 223 -21.18 0.12 -11.27
N VAL A 224 -21.02 0.99 -12.26
CA VAL A 224 -20.54 0.63 -13.60
C VAL A 224 -19.26 1.40 -13.83
N PHE A 225 -18.16 0.66 -14.03
CA PHE A 225 -16.86 1.28 -14.24
C PHE A 225 -16.75 1.89 -15.65
N GLY A 226 -16.04 3.00 -15.73
CA GLY A 226 -15.62 3.61 -16.99
C GLY A 226 -14.73 2.68 -17.81
N PHE A 227 -14.47 3.05 -19.07
CA PHE A 227 -13.67 2.26 -19.98
C PHE A 227 -13.02 3.12 -21.04
N SER A 228 -11.92 2.65 -21.62
CA SER A 228 -11.35 3.25 -22.82
C SER A 228 -12.18 2.85 -24.06
N THR A 229 -12.72 3.83 -24.78
CA THR A 229 -13.13 3.63 -26.18
C THR A 229 -11.88 3.60 -27.04
N GLY A 230 -11.19 2.46 -26.97
CA GLY A 230 -9.88 2.21 -27.59
C GLY A 230 -9.67 3.06 -28.83
N SER A 231 -8.63 3.89 -28.77
CA SER A 231 -8.11 4.60 -29.91
C SER A 231 -8.09 3.66 -31.11
N THR A 232 -8.62 4.07 -32.26
CA THR A 232 -8.55 3.23 -33.48
C THR A 232 -7.10 2.92 -33.93
N THR A 233 -6.11 3.46 -33.23
CA THR A 233 -4.73 3.02 -33.24
C THR A 233 -4.41 2.31 -31.93
N ASN A 234 -4.30 0.98 -31.99
CA ASN A 234 -3.73 0.17 -30.92
C ASN A 234 -2.27 0.59 -30.70
N THR A 235 -1.99 1.23 -29.57
CA THR A 235 -0.65 1.62 -29.13
C THR A 235 -0.02 0.37 -28.53
N PRO A 236 1.22 -0.01 -28.91
CA PRO A 236 1.87 -1.15 -28.30
C PRO A 236 1.94 -1.01 -26.77
N PRO A 237 1.83 -2.13 -26.03
CA PRO A 237 2.00 -2.11 -24.58
C PRO A 237 3.42 -1.66 -24.22
N ASN A 238 3.63 -1.28 -22.96
CA ASN A 238 4.94 -0.89 -22.43
C ASN A 238 5.35 -1.83 -21.30
N ALA A 239 6.28 -2.74 -21.61
CA ALA A 239 6.89 -3.67 -20.68
C ALA A 239 8.05 -2.99 -19.94
N VAL A 240 8.14 -3.17 -18.63
CA VAL A 240 9.10 -2.54 -17.74
C VAL A 240 9.94 -3.62 -17.06
N ALA A 241 11.25 -3.40 -16.94
CA ALA A 241 12.12 -4.40 -16.34
C ALA A 241 11.79 -4.68 -14.87
N ASP A 242 11.89 -5.95 -14.48
CA ASP A 242 11.64 -6.42 -13.12
C ASP A 242 12.89 -7.00 -12.46
N GLU A 243 12.85 -7.02 -11.12
CA GLU A 243 13.89 -7.61 -10.30
C GLU A 243 13.27 -8.57 -9.27
N PHE A 244 13.83 -9.78 -9.19
CA PHE A 244 13.48 -10.78 -8.18
C PHE A 244 14.74 -11.40 -7.58
N THR A 245 14.57 -12.15 -6.51
CA THR A 245 15.64 -12.94 -5.88
C THR A 245 15.18 -14.38 -5.70
N THR A 246 16.13 -15.32 -5.73
CA THR A 246 15.87 -16.73 -5.40
C THR A 246 17.13 -17.39 -4.87
N ALA A 247 16.95 -18.46 -4.12
CA ALA A 247 18.03 -19.32 -3.67
C ALA A 247 18.59 -20.20 -4.81
N GLN A 248 19.89 -20.52 -4.75
CA GLN A 248 20.55 -21.50 -5.60
C GLN A 248 19.76 -22.82 -5.55
N ASN A 249 19.67 -23.50 -6.70
CA ASN A 249 18.94 -24.77 -6.83
C ASN A 249 17.44 -24.70 -6.44
N THR A 250 16.87 -23.50 -6.25
CA THR A 250 15.47 -23.29 -5.85
C THR A 250 14.67 -22.70 -7.00
N GLU A 251 13.52 -23.31 -7.30
CA GLU A 251 12.58 -22.80 -8.28
C GLU A 251 11.92 -21.52 -7.77
N LEU A 252 12.10 -20.42 -8.50
CA LEU A 252 11.36 -19.19 -8.32
C LEU A 252 10.04 -19.28 -9.09
N THR A 253 8.93 -19.01 -8.43
CA THR A 253 7.63 -18.81 -9.08
C THR A 253 7.27 -17.32 -9.02
N VAL A 254 7.13 -16.69 -10.19
CA VAL A 254 6.65 -15.31 -10.31
C VAL A 254 5.21 -15.37 -10.79
N THR A 255 4.29 -14.73 -10.05
CA THR A 255 2.88 -14.68 -10.48
C THR A 255 2.70 -13.67 -11.60
N VAL A 256 1.68 -13.88 -12.44
CA VAL A 256 1.34 -12.92 -13.50
C VAL A 256 1.04 -11.53 -12.95
N ASP A 257 0.44 -11.44 -11.76
CA ASP A 257 0.11 -10.16 -11.12
C ASP A 257 1.36 -9.42 -10.64
N ASP A 258 2.35 -10.14 -10.09
CA ASP A 258 3.62 -9.56 -9.63
C ASP A 258 4.46 -9.08 -10.81
N LEU A 259 4.50 -9.85 -11.90
CA LEU A 259 5.25 -9.51 -13.12
C LEU A 259 4.65 -8.28 -13.82
N LEU A 260 3.33 -8.21 -13.97
CA LEU A 260 2.67 -7.12 -14.69
C LEU A 260 2.44 -5.86 -13.82
N ALA A 261 2.91 -5.84 -12.57
CA ALA A 261 2.58 -4.80 -11.60
C ALA A 261 3.02 -3.39 -12.06
N ASN A 262 4.14 -3.30 -12.78
CA ASN A 262 4.72 -2.07 -13.34
C ASN A 262 4.45 -1.89 -14.86
N ASP A 263 3.85 -2.87 -15.52
CA ASP A 263 3.56 -2.85 -16.96
C ASP A 263 2.24 -2.16 -17.26
N ARG A 264 2.19 -1.39 -18.35
CA ARG A 264 0.97 -0.65 -18.72
C ARG A 264 0.74 -0.69 -20.21
N ASP A 265 -0.52 -0.76 -20.58
CA ASP A 265 -0.98 -0.50 -21.94
C ASP A 265 -1.50 0.94 -22.03
N PRO A 266 -1.04 1.77 -22.98
CA PRO A 266 -1.51 3.15 -23.12
C PRO A 266 -3.00 3.28 -23.45
N ASP A 267 -3.61 2.25 -24.03
CA ASP A 267 -5.04 2.21 -24.35
C ASP A 267 -5.86 1.53 -23.24
N GLY A 268 -5.20 1.02 -22.19
CA GLY A 268 -5.83 0.36 -21.05
C GLY A 268 -6.24 -1.09 -21.32
N ASP A 269 -5.76 -1.68 -22.42
CA ASP A 269 -6.04 -3.08 -22.75
C ASP A 269 -5.44 -4.05 -21.72
N ARG A 270 -6.14 -5.15 -21.47
CA ARG A 270 -5.71 -6.15 -20.47
C ARG A 270 -4.47 -6.90 -20.98
N LEU A 271 -3.37 -6.72 -20.28
CA LEU A 271 -2.11 -7.38 -20.58
C LEU A 271 -2.12 -8.88 -20.27
N THR A 272 -1.40 -9.64 -21.09
CA THR A 272 -1.11 -11.07 -20.88
C THR A 272 0.34 -11.35 -21.23
N VAL A 273 0.97 -12.30 -20.53
CA VAL A 273 2.31 -12.78 -20.86
C VAL A 273 2.19 -13.78 -22.01
N GLU A 274 2.74 -13.43 -23.18
CA GLU A 274 2.68 -14.25 -24.39
C GLU A 274 3.82 -15.28 -24.43
N SER A 275 5.03 -14.87 -24.06
CA SER A 275 6.20 -15.76 -24.05
C SER A 275 7.25 -15.37 -23.01
N VAL A 276 8.08 -16.35 -22.68
CA VAL A 276 9.32 -16.18 -21.89
C VAL A 276 10.46 -16.83 -22.64
N ASP A 277 11.54 -16.10 -22.84
CA ASP A 277 12.64 -16.50 -23.71
C ASP A 277 14.00 -16.01 -23.16
N ASN A 278 15.08 -16.36 -23.85
CA ASN A 278 16.43 -15.81 -23.62
C ASN A 278 16.96 -15.95 -22.18
N ALA A 279 16.57 -17.01 -21.47
CA ALA A 279 17.09 -17.30 -20.14
C ALA A 279 18.62 -17.48 -20.14
N VAL A 280 19.26 -16.89 -19.13
CA VAL A 280 20.71 -16.95 -18.88
C VAL A 280 20.90 -17.37 -17.42
N ASN A 281 21.79 -18.35 -17.20
CA ASN A 281 22.10 -18.93 -15.89
C ASN A 281 20.89 -19.62 -15.22
N GLY A 282 19.99 -20.16 -16.02
CA GLY A 282 18.85 -20.96 -15.58
C GLY A 282 17.90 -21.29 -16.72
N THR A 283 16.81 -21.98 -16.38
CA THR A 283 15.73 -22.38 -17.28
C THR A 283 14.44 -21.67 -16.88
N VAL A 284 13.71 -21.11 -17.85
CA VAL A 284 12.43 -20.43 -17.64
C VAL A 284 11.28 -21.18 -18.32
N GLY A 285 10.10 -21.15 -17.71
CA GLY A 285 8.86 -21.71 -18.24
C GLY A 285 7.65 -20.82 -17.92
N LEU A 286 6.63 -20.89 -18.77
CA LEU A 286 5.36 -20.19 -18.64
C LEU A 286 4.22 -21.22 -18.55
N ASP A 287 3.35 -21.09 -17.56
CA ASP A 287 2.20 -21.97 -17.38
C ASP A 287 0.92 -21.46 -18.09
N ASP A 288 -0.13 -22.29 -18.16
CA ASP A 288 -1.42 -21.94 -18.78
C ASP A 288 -2.16 -20.78 -18.08
N ARG A 289 -1.70 -20.36 -16.89
CA ARG A 289 -2.26 -19.27 -16.10
C ARG A 289 -1.45 -17.97 -16.22
N GLY A 290 -0.33 -17.99 -16.94
CA GLY A 290 0.57 -16.86 -17.11
C GLY A 290 1.63 -16.71 -16.02
N ASN A 291 1.73 -17.67 -15.08
CA ASN A 291 2.80 -17.63 -14.08
C ASN A 291 4.11 -18.16 -14.67
N ILE A 292 5.20 -17.59 -14.21
CA ILE A 292 6.54 -17.95 -14.65
C ILE A 292 7.19 -18.83 -13.61
N SER A 293 7.82 -19.91 -14.05
CA SER A 293 8.74 -20.69 -13.23
C SER A 293 10.17 -20.54 -13.75
N PHE A 294 11.08 -20.20 -12.86
CA PHE A 294 12.50 -20.05 -13.17
C PHE A 294 13.32 -20.95 -12.25
N ILE A 295 14.15 -21.81 -12.85
CA ILE A 295 15.04 -22.72 -12.14
C ILE A 295 16.48 -22.30 -12.47
N PRO A 296 17.26 -21.76 -11.52
CA PRO A 296 18.68 -21.46 -11.73
C PRO A 296 19.45 -22.68 -12.23
N ASP A 297 20.51 -22.46 -13.00
CA ASP A 297 21.43 -23.54 -13.37
C ASP A 297 22.01 -24.19 -12.09
N PRO A 298 22.23 -25.51 -12.06
CA PRO A 298 22.75 -26.18 -10.88
C PRO A 298 24.03 -25.53 -10.38
N ASP A 299 24.07 -25.27 -9.08
CA ASP A 299 25.19 -24.64 -8.37
C ASP A 299 25.51 -23.19 -8.81
N PHE A 300 24.65 -22.53 -9.60
CA PHE A 300 24.85 -21.13 -10.01
C PHE A 300 24.56 -20.16 -8.87
N VAL A 301 25.44 -19.17 -8.68
CA VAL A 301 25.27 -18.02 -7.78
C VAL A 301 25.63 -16.76 -8.56
N GLY A 302 24.84 -15.71 -8.39
CA GLY A 302 25.00 -14.42 -9.07
C GLY A 302 23.80 -14.05 -9.91
N THR A 303 23.99 -13.16 -10.89
CA THR A 303 22.89 -12.61 -11.67
C THR A 303 22.45 -13.57 -12.78
N ALA A 304 21.20 -14.00 -12.72
CA ALA A 304 20.48 -14.66 -13.81
C ALA A 304 19.48 -13.68 -14.45
N ARG A 305 18.99 -14.01 -15.64
CA ARG A 305 17.97 -13.21 -16.31
C ARG A 305 17.17 -14.01 -17.32
N PHE A 306 15.99 -13.52 -17.66
CA PHE A 306 15.22 -13.94 -18.84
C PHE A 306 14.46 -12.74 -19.41
N GLU A 307 13.92 -12.88 -20.61
CA GLU A 307 13.04 -11.88 -21.23
C GLU A 307 11.61 -12.39 -21.25
N TYR A 308 10.64 -11.49 -21.05
CA TYR A 308 9.21 -11.80 -21.19
C TYR A 308 8.58 -10.85 -22.20
N THR A 309 7.61 -11.35 -22.95
CA THR A 309 6.84 -10.58 -23.93
C THR A 309 5.41 -10.48 -23.47
N ILE A 310 4.87 -9.27 -23.40
CA ILE A 310 3.46 -9.01 -23.09
C ILE A 310 2.69 -8.66 -24.36
N SER A 311 1.41 -9.03 -24.39
CA SER A 311 0.47 -8.66 -25.44
C SER A 311 -0.78 -8.04 -24.84
N ASP A 312 -1.30 -7.05 -25.56
CA ASP A 312 -2.60 -6.39 -25.37
C ASP A 312 -3.79 -7.21 -25.89
N GLY A 313 -3.55 -8.35 -26.56
CA GLY A 313 -4.58 -9.17 -27.19
C GLY A 313 -5.20 -8.55 -28.46
N LYS A 314 -4.65 -7.44 -28.95
CA LYS A 314 -4.98 -6.73 -30.20
C LYS A 314 -3.92 -6.89 -31.28
N GLY A 315 -2.78 -7.50 -30.94
CA GLY A 315 -1.77 -7.98 -31.88
C GLY A 315 -0.45 -7.23 -31.84
N GLU A 316 -0.31 -6.24 -30.96
CA GLU A 316 0.98 -5.63 -30.64
C GLU A 316 1.53 -6.22 -29.33
N THR A 317 2.85 -6.10 -29.18
CA THR A 317 3.60 -6.69 -28.07
C THR A 317 4.76 -5.80 -27.67
N ASP A 318 5.26 -6.00 -26.45
CA ASP A 318 6.50 -5.40 -25.99
C ASP A 318 7.27 -6.38 -25.10
N THR A 319 8.59 -6.20 -25.01
CA THR A 319 9.50 -7.14 -24.33
C THR A 319 10.34 -6.43 -23.29
N ALA A 320 10.37 -6.96 -22.07
CA ALA A 320 11.25 -6.50 -20.99
C ALA A 320 12.09 -7.64 -20.41
N THR A 321 13.08 -7.26 -19.61
CA THR A 321 14.01 -8.19 -18.95
C THR A 321 13.65 -8.34 -17.48
N VAL A 322 13.58 -9.58 -17.02
CA VAL A 322 13.59 -9.90 -15.59
C VAL A 322 15.02 -10.20 -15.17
N THR A 323 15.51 -9.50 -14.17
CA THR A 323 16.79 -9.77 -13.52
C THR A 323 16.55 -10.55 -12.23
N ILE A 324 17.28 -11.63 -12.04
CA ILE A 324 17.17 -12.48 -10.85
C ILE A 324 18.52 -12.50 -10.16
N THR A 325 18.56 -12.10 -8.90
CA THR A 325 19.71 -12.39 -8.04
C THR A 325 19.55 -13.80 -7.50
N VAL A 326 20.44 -14.71 -7.93
CA VAL A 326 20.52 -16.06 -7.39
C VAL A 326 21.50 -16.04 -6.24
N ASP A 327 20.94 -16.02 -5.03
CA ASP A 327 21.71 -16.09 -3.81
C ASP A 327 22.13 -17.54 -3.58
N SER A 328 23.21 -17.78 -2.84
CA SER A 328 23.51 -19.13 -2.35
C SER A 328 22.29 -19.69 -1.62
N ALA A 329 22.01 -20.98 -1.75
CA ALA A 329 20.79 -21.56 -1.21
C ALA A 329 20.67 -21.27 0.30
N GLY A 330 19.76 -20.35 0.64
CA GLY A 330 19.33 -20.13 2.02
C GLY A 330 18.52 -21.34 2.45
N GLU A 331 19.22 -22.36 2.93
CA GLU A 331 18.65 -23.23 3.96
C GLU A 331 18.24 -22.34 5.14
N VAL A 332 17.24 -22.80 5.89
CA VAL A 332 17.18 -22.53 7.33
C VAL A 332 18.61 -22.54 7.90
N SER A 333 19.02 -21.42 8.46
CA SER A 333 20.37 -21.10 8.90
C SER A 333 20.77 -21.81 10.19
N ASP A 334 20.55 -23.13 10.29
CA ASP A 334 21.20 -23.96 11.32
C ASP A 334 22.60 -24.33 10.78
N ILE A 335 23.60 -23.48 11.03
CA ILE A 335 25.00 -23.81 10.76
C ILE A 335 25.50 -24.65 11.93
N ILE A 336 25.41 -25.97 11.78
CA ILE A 336 25.88 -26.92 12.81
C ILE A 336 27.25 -27.44 12.41
N GLY A 337 28.24 -27.20 13.28
CA GLY A 337 29.58 -27.75 13.22
C GLY A 337 29.63 -29.24 13.51
N THR A 338 30.81 -29.68 13.89
CA THR A 338 31.18 -31.04 14.21
C THR A 338 31.75 -31.07 15.63
N PRO A 339 31.98 -32.25 16.22
CA PRO A 339 32.69 -32.36 17.50
C PRO A 339 34.22 -32.11 17.41
N ASP A 340 34.72 -31.56 16.31
CA ASP A 340 36.12 -31.18 16.08
C ASP A 340 36.18 -29.64 15.88
N PRO A 341 37.34 -28.98 16.08
CA PRO A 341 37.44 -27.52 15.92
C PRO A 341 36.98 -27.03 14.53
N ASP A 342 36.00 -26.13 14.53
CA ASP A 342 35.37 -25.58 13.34
C ASP A 342 35.55 -24.07 13.19
N GLU A 343 35.49 -23.60 11.94
CA GLU A 343 35.38 -22.18 11.60
C GLU A 343 34.07 -21.97 10.85
N LEU A 344 33.07 -21.41 11.54
CA LEU A 344 31.71 -21.24 11.02
C LEU A 344 31.38 -19.76 10.91
N VAL A 345 30.81 -19.38 9.78
CA VAL A 345 30.49 -17.99 9.48
C VAL A 345 29.08 -17.94 8.91
N GLY A 346 28.24 -17.12 9.54
CA GLY A 346 26.88 -16.81 9.13
C GLY A 346 26.80 -16.00 7.84
N THR A 347 25.59 -15.91 7.33
CA THR A 347 25.17 -15.05 6.23
C THR A 347 24.80 -13.65 6.73
N PRO A 348 24.41 -12.72 5.85
CA PRO A 348 23.83 -11.44 6.27
C PRO A 348 22.37 -11.50 6.76
N ASP A 349 21.77 -12.69 6.85
CA ASP A 349 20.42 -12.90 7.37
C ASP A 349 20.48 -13.39 8.83
N ASN A 350 19.33 -13.48 9.52
CA ASN A 350 19.33 -14.01 10.90
C ASN A 350 19.69 -15.51 10.92
N ASP A 351 20.82 -15.85 11.55
CA ASP A 351 21.35 -17.20 11.62
C ASP A 351 21.20 -17.90 12.97
N THR A 352 21.34 -19.22 12.97
CA THR A 352 21.53 -20.08 14.13
C THR A 352 22.80 -20.92 13.96
N ILE A 353 23.87 -20.56 14.65
CA ILE A 353 25.19 -21.21 14.54
C ILE A 353 25.44 -22.06 15.79
N GLN A 354 25.84 -23.32 15.62
CA GLN A 354 26.16 -24.26 16.71
C GLN A 354 27.53 -24.91 16.45
N GLY A 355 28.54 -24.63 17.27
CA GLY A 355 29.87 -25.25 17.16
C GLY A 355 29.89 -26.72 17.56
N LEU A 356 29.14 -27.06 18.62
CA LEU A 356 29.05 -28.38 19.26
C LEU A 356 30.15 -28.65 20.29
N ALA A 357 31.23 -29.34 19.92
CA ALA A 357 32.33 -29.60 20.83
C ALA A 357 33.61 -29.33 20.06
N GLY A 358 34.58 -28.66 20.65
CA GLY A 358 35.71 -28.19 19.85
C GLY A 358 36.38 -27.00 20.47
N GLU A 359 37.26 -26.36 19.73
CA GLU A 359 37.66 -24.98 20.01
C GLU A 359 37.26 -24.22 18.76
N ASP A 360 36.03 -23.71 18.75
CA ASP A 360 35.35 -23.26 17.55
C ASP A 360 35.49 -21.75 17.37
N THR A 361 35.54 -21.31 16.11
CA THR A 361 35.50 -19.89 15.75
C THR A 361 34.21 -19.61 14.99
N LEU A 362 33.29 -18.89 15.62
CA LEU A 362 31.94 -18.64 15.12
C LEU A 362 31.71 -17.15 14.88
N ALA A 363 31.19 -16.77 13.72
CA ALA A 363 30.84 -15.38 13.41
C ALA A 363 29.45 -15.25 12.78
N GLY A 364 28.62 -14.35 13.31
CA GLY A 364 27.25 -14.11 12.82
C GLY A 364 27.18 -13.41 11.46
N ASN A 365 28.06 -12.44 11.18
CA ASN A 365 27.87 -11.43 10.13
C ASN A 365 26.57 -10.64 10.34
N GLU A 366 26.06 -9.88 9.37
CA GLU A 366 24.87 -9.03 9.58
C GLU A 366 23.64 -9.88 9.93
N GLY A 367 22.78 -9.43 10.84
CA GLY A 367 21.60 -10.21 11.23
C GLY A 367 21.25 -10.03 12.71
N ASN A 368 20.26 -10.77 13.21
CA ASN A 368 20.05 -10.96 14.64
C ASN A 368 20.30 -12.45 14.93
N ASP A 369 21.55 -12.82 15.10
CA ASP A 369 21.94 -14.22 15.10
C ASP A 369 21.80 -14.88 16.47
N LEU A 370 21.64 -16.20 16.46
CA LEU A 370 21.77 -17.08 17.61
C LEU A 370 23.06 -17.89 17.47
N ILE A 371 24.08 -17.58 18.26
CA ILE A 371 25.39 -18.26 18.19
C ILE A 371 25.59 -19.06 19.47
N ASP A 372 25.85 -20.37 19.35
CA ASP A 372 26.13 -21.30 20.45
C ASP A 372 27.48 -22.00 20.19
N GLY A 373 28.49 -21.70 21.01
CA GLY A 373 29.83 -22.30 20.94
C GLY A 373 29.77 -23.81 21.17
N GLY A 374 29.35 -24.19 22.37
CA GLY A 374 29.07 -25.56 22.75
C GLY A 374 29.92 -26.02 23.93
N GLU A 375 30.76 -27.03 23.72
CA GLU A 375 31.77 -27.49 24.67
C GLU A 375 33.16 -27.10 24.17
N GLY A 376 34.00 -26.59 25.07
CA GLY A 376 35.39 -26.22 24.77
C GLY A 376 35.57 -24.72 24.70
N ASN A 377 36.77 -24.26 24.30
CA ASN A 377 37.13 -22.84 24.40
C ASN A 377 36.91 -22.16 23.04
N ASP A 378 35.82 -21.41 22.94
CA ASP A 378 35.32 -20.91 21.68
C ASP A 378 35.52 -19.40 21.51
N LEU A 379 35.65 -18.96 20.26
CA LEU A 379 35.70 -17.56 19.85
C LEU A 379 34.42 -17.20 19.10
N LEU A 380 33.53 -16.47 19.75
CA LEU A 380 32.22 -16.08 19.21
C LEU A 380 32.19 -14.60 18.89
N ARG A 381 31.73 -14.26 17.69
CA ARG A 381 31.57 -12.89 17.25
C ARG A 381 30.18 -12.64 16.67
N GLY A 382 29.37 -11.90 17.42
CA GLY A 382 28.13 -11.30 16.93
C GLY A 382 28.36 -10.02 16.12
N ASP A 383 27.25 -9.39 15.81
CA ASP A 383 27.04 -8.22 14.98
C ASP A 383 25.95 -7.29 15.59
N GLN A 384 24.86 -6.93 14.91
CA GLN A 384 23.73 -6.13 15.37
C GLN A 384 22.65 -6.90 16.14
N ASN A 385 22.59 -6.74 17.47
CA ASN A 385 21.56 -7.33 18.35
C ASN A 385 21.59 -8.87 18.39
N SER A 386 22.78 -9.47 18.34
CA SER A 386 22.95 -10.92 18.37
C SER A 386 22.68 -11.49 19.76
N ARG A 387 22.41 -12.79 19.78
CA ARG A 387 22.30 -13.62 20.98
C ARG A 387 23.39 -14.68 20.95
N ALA A 388 24.48 -14.45 21.66
CA ALA A 388 25.64 -15.35 21.69
C ALA A 388 25.79 -16.04 23.06
N THR A 389 26.07 -17.34 23.05
CA THR A 389 26.38 -18.10 24.27
C THR A 389 27.54 -19.06 24.08
N GLY A 390 28.43 -19.18 25.08
CA GLY A 390 29.56 -20.14 25.09
C GLY A 390 29.13 -21.61 25.11
N GLY A 391 27.88 -21.89 25.50
CA GLY A 391 27.29 -23.23 25.52
C GLY A 391 27.13 -23.82 26.92
N ILE A 392 26.36 -24.90 27.09
CA ILE A 392 25.82 -25.31 28.41
C ILE A 392 26.83 -26.08 29.29
N ALA A 393 27.97 -26.52 28.77
CA ALA A 393 28.78 -27.58 29.39
C ALA A 393 30.25 -27.25 29.73
N GLY A 394 30.70 -26.02 29.48
CA GLY A 394 31.98 -25.49 30.00
C GLY A 394 33.04 -25.22 28.92
N GLY A 395 33.80 -24.13 29.11
CA GLY A 395 34.80 -23.58 28.19
C GLY A 395 35.35 -22.26 28.76
N ASP A 396 36.62 -21.92 28.50
CA ASP A 396 37.07 -20.53 28.71
C ASP A 396 36.88 -19.76 27.38
N ASP A 397 35.72 -19.12 27.23
CA ASP A 397 35.24 -18.58 25.96
C ASP A 397 35.59 -17.11 25.76
N THR A 398 35.63 -16.66 24.51
CA THR A 398 35.74 -15.24 24.16
C THR A 398 34.56 -14.85 23.28
N ILE A 399 33.66 -14.02 23.82
CA ILE A 399 32.42 -13.63 23.15
C ILE A 399 32.37 -12.12 22.94
N THR A 400 32.18 -11.70 21.70
CA THR A 400 32.05 -10.29 21.29
C THR A 400 30.65 -10.06 20.72
N GLY A 401 29.87 -9.16 21.32
CA GLY A 401 28.50 -8.78 20.92
C GLY A 401 28.47 -8.07 19.58
N GLY A 402 29.09 -6.88 19.51
CA GLY A 402 29.21 -6.14 18.26
C GLY A 402 28.54 -4.77 18.35
N ALA A 403 27.57 -4.50 17.49
CA ALA A 403 26.78 -3.28 17.55
C ALA A 403 25.35 -3.60 18.00
N GLY A 404 24.57 -2.60 18.41
CA GLY A 404 23.19 -2.87 18.83
C GLY A 404 23.10 -3.53 20.22
N ASN A 405 21.89 -3.91 20.63
CA ASN A 405 21.66 -4.36 22.01
C ASN A 405 21.69 -5.88 22.11
N ASP A 406 22.80 -6.41 22.59
CA ASP A 406 23.13 -7.83 22.54
C ASP A 406 22.72 -8.59 23.81
N ARG A 407 22.66 -9.91 23.68
CA ARG A 407 22.48 -10.85 24.79
C ARG A 407 23.61 -11.87 24.80
N ILE A 408 24.53 -11.73 25.74
CA ILE A 408 25.77 -12.51 25.81
C ILE A 408 25.78 -13.39 27.06
N GLY A 409 26.06 -14.68 26.94
CA GLY A 409 26.19 -15.58 28.09
C GLY A 409 27.45 -16.44 28.03
N GLY A 410 28.37 -16.28 28.99
CA GLY A 410 29.60 -17.09 29.11
C GLY A 410 29.32 -18.55 29.45
N LYS A 411 28.40 -18.77 30.40
CA LYS A 411 27.91 -20.08 30.88
C LYS A 411 28.82 -20.72 31.91
N GLY A 412 29.91 -21.34 31.54
CA GLY A 412 30.72 -22.08 32.49
C GLY A 412 32.17 -22.07 32.09
N GLY A 413 33.07 -21.76 33.02
CA GLY A 413 34.48 -21.52 32.74
C GLY A 413 34.80 -20.04 32.92
N ASN A 414 36.02 -19.64 32.61
CA ASN A 414 36.50 -18.27 32.85
C ASN A 414 36.46 -17.49 31.55
N ASP A 415 35.37 -16.77 31.34
CA ASP A 415 35.01 -16.22 30.04
C ASP A 415 35.48 -14.77 29.88
N GLN A 416 35.68 -14.34 28.64
CA GLN A 416 35.89 -12.95 28.26
C GLN A 416 34.71 -12.47 27.42
N LEU A 417 33.90 -11.59 28.00
CA LEU A 417 32.63 -11.15 27.43
C LEU A 417 32.67 -9.65 27.13
N PHE A 418 32.49 -9.28 25.86
CA PHE A 418 32.56 -7.91 25.39
C PHE A 418 31.26 -7.51 24.67
N GLY A 419 30.48 -6.58 25.24
CA GLY A 419 29.26 -6.03 24.62
C GLY A 419 29.58 -5.20 23.38
N ASN A 420 30.47 -4.21 23.53
CA ASN A 420 30.85 -3.20 22.55
C ASN A 420 29.78 -2.10 22.40
N GLU A 421 29.16 -1.86 21.24
CA GLU A 421 28.27 -0.71 21.06
C GLU A 421 26.80 -1.07 21.30
N GLY A 422 26.15 -0.58 22.35
CA GLY A 422 24.71 -0.77 22.58
C GLY A 422 24.37 -0.91 24.06
N ASN A 423 23.08 -1.09 24.40
CA ASN A 423 22.70 -1.37 25.80
C ASN A 423 22.54 -2.88 25.99
N ASP A 424 23.61 -3.51 26.40
CA ASP A 424 23.77 -4.95 26.37
C ASP A 424 23.30 -5.62 27.66
N ARG A 425 23.08 -6.93 27.54
CA ARG A 425 22.82 -7.79 28.67
C ARG A 425 23.76 -8.96 28.67
N ILE A 426 24.67 -8.96 29.64
CA ILE A 426 25.80 -9.90 29.72
C ILE A 426 25.71 -10.71 31.01
N TRP A 427 25.86 -12.02 30.88
CA TRP A 427 25.91 -12.98 31.98
C TRP A 427 27.22 -13.75 31.92
N GLY A 428 28.08 -13.63 32.93
CA GLY A 428 29.24 -14.52 33.12
C GLY A 428 28.80 -15.97 33.34
N ASP A 429 27.80 -16.11 34.21
CA ASP A 429 27.20 -17.35 34.71
C ASP A 429 28.06 -18.11 35.72
N GLY A 430 29.22 -18.68 35.38
CA GLY A 430 29.94 -19.48 36.38
C GLY A 430 31.40 -19.74 36.06
N GLY A 431 32.28 -19.16 36.86
CA GLY A 431 33.73 -19.19 36.73
C GLY A 431 34.26 -17.77 36.92
N ASP A 432 35.56 -17.55 36.78
CA ASP A 432 36.15 -16.24 37.05
C ASP A 432 36.10 -15.38 35.77
N ASP A 433 35.01 -14.63 35.56
CA ASP A 433 34.72 -14.01 34.26
C ASP A 433 35.27 -12.58 34.15
N LEU A 434 35.65 -12.18 32.93
CA LEU A 434 35.94 -10.80 32.56
C LEU A 434 34.77 -10.25 31.73
N ILE A 435 34.08 -9.24 32.26
CA ILE A 435 32.87 -8.68 31.66
C ILE A 435 33.07 -7.20 31.35
N ASP A 436 33.03 -6.85 30.07
CA ASP A 436 33.08 -5.48 29.56
C ASP A 436 31.81 -5.16 28.77
N GLY A 437 31.00 -4.23 29.28
CA GLY A 437 29.79 -3.76 28.60
C GLY A 437 30.10 -2.96 27.33
N GLY A 438 31.17 -2.16 27.34
CA GLY A 438 31.51 -1.27 26.25
C GLY A 438 30.81 0.09 26.34
N LEU A 439 30.19 0.52 25.24
CA LEU A 439 29.49 1.79 25.06
C LEU A 439 27.98 1.59 25.18
N GLY A 440 27.34 2.12 26.21
CA GLY A 440 25.90 2.00 26.41
C GLY A 440 25.49 2.20 27.86
N ASN A 441 24.34 1.63 28.25
CA ASN A 441 23.99 1.50 29.66
C ASN A 441 23.65 0.05 29.90
N ASP A 442 24.65 -0.71 30.32
CA ASP A 442 24.61 -2.15 30.24
C ASP A 442 24.08 -2.80 31.51
N ARG A 443 23.68 -4.06 31.36
CA ARG A 443 23.17 -4.88 32.47
C ARG A 443 24.07 -6.09 32.61
N LEU A 444 24.95 -6.02 33.60
CA LEU A 444 26.00 -6.99 33.83
C LEU A 444 25.65 -7.89 35.02
N TYR A 445 25.90 -9.18 34.85
CA TYR A 445 25.66 -10.23 35.82
C TYR A 445 26.90 -11.11 35.86
N GLY A 446 27.52 -11.25 37.04
CA GLY A 446 28.65 -12.16 37.28
C GLY A 446 28.15 -13.60 37.26
N ASP A 447 27.47 -14.01 38.33
CA ASP A 447 26.93 -15.36 38.46
C ASP A 447 25.42 -15.48 38.15
N SER A 448 24.97 -16.64 37.66
CA SER A 448 23.53 -16.99 37.65
C SER A 448 23.11 -17.89 38.83
N GLY A 449 22.53 -17.27 39.85
CA GLY A 449 21.79 -17.98 40.89
C GLY A 449 22.67 -18.69 41.93
N ASN A 450 22.32 -19.93 42.30
CA ASN A 450 22.86 -20.64 43.48
C ASN A 450 24.11 -21.49 43.17
N ILE A 451 24.74 -21.26 42.02
CA ILE A 451 25.98 -21.93 41.61
C ILE A 451 27.13 -21.18 42.30
N SER A 452 28.14 -21.89 42.80
CA SER A 452 29.15 -21.31 43.69
C SER A 452 30.00 -20.28 42.96
N GLY A 453 30.00 -19.05 43.48
CA GLY A 453 30.50 -17.85 42.81
C GLY A 453 31.95 -17.87 42.37
N GLY A 454 32.13 -17.40 41.15
CA GLY A 454 33.40 -17.03 40.56
C GLY A 454 33.95 -15.74 41.13
N PHE A 455 35.21 -15.44 40.80
CA PHE A 455 35.83 -14.14 41.05
C PHE A 455 35.73 -13.29 39.78
N ASP A 456 34.62 -12.56 39.64
CA ASP A 456 34.35 -11.83 38.41
C ASP A 456 35.04 -10.47 38.37
N THR A 457 35.37 -10.01 37.17
CA THR A 457 35.96 -8.70 36.91
C THR A 457 35.05 -7.92 35.96
N PHE A 458 34.43 -6.86 36.47
CA PHE A 458 33.60 -5.96 35.65
C PHE A 458 34.44 -4.76 35.22
N VAL A 459 34.59 -4.57 33.90
CA VAL A 459 35.41 -3.49 33.33
C VAL A 459 34.66 -2.17 33.39
N LEU A 460 35.37 -1.13 33.82
CA LEU A 460 34.93 0.25 33.83
C LEU A 460 35.75 1.06 32.83
N ALA A 461 35.08 1.81 31.95
CA ALA A 461 35.70 2.66 30.95
C ALA A 461 35.11 4.08 30.97
N GLU A 462 35.93 5.10 30.70
CA GLU A 462 35.46 6.48 30.53
C GLU A 462 34.68 6.61 29.21
N GLY A 463 33.49 7.21 29.24
CA GLY A 463 32.62 7.32 28.06
C GLY A 463 31.90 6.03 27.68
N GLY A 464 32.02 4.97 28.51
CA GLY A 464 31.26 3.73 28.37
C GLY A 464 29.77 3.90 28.64
N GLY A 465 29.37 4.98 29.33
CA GLY A 465 28.01 5.20 29.80
C GLY A 465 27.77 4.63 31.20
N THR A 466 26.52 4.41 31.60
CA THR A 466 26.17 4.06 32.98
C THR A 466 25.71 2.62 33.10
N ASP A 467 26.64 1.76 33.48
CA ASP A 467 26.38 0.33 33.61
C ASP A 467 25.77 -0.02 34.96
N THR A 468 24.98 -1.10 34.99
CA THR A 468 24.40 -1.63 36.23
C THR A 468 24.84 -3.07 36.43
N ILE A 469 25.56 -3.30 37.52
CA ILE A 469 26.00 -4.63 37.95
C ILE A 469 25.03 -5.14 39.01
N PHE A 470 24.42 -6.30 38.78
CA PHE A 470 23.23 -6.74 39.54
C PHE A 470 23.51 -7.63 40.74
N ASP A 471 24.66 -8.29 40.79
CA ASP A 471 24.99 -9.37 41.72
C ASP A 471 26.39 -9.26 42.33
N PHE A 472 27.07 -8.12 42.14
CA PHE A 472 28.42 -7.87 42.66
C PHE A 472 28.61 -8.29 44.13
N GLU A 473 29.52 -9.23 44.39
CA GLU A 473 29.87 -9.74 45.71
C GLU A 473 31.18 -9.11 46.24
N VAL A 474 31.04 -8.25 47.25
CA VAL A 474 32.16 -7.52 47.85
C VAL A 474 33.21 -8.45 48.45
N GLY A 475 34.46 -8.31 47.98
CA GLY A 475 35.59 -9.11 48.44
C GLY A 475 35.75 -10.45 47.72
N ILE A 476 34.85 -10.75 46.78
CA ILE A 476 34.99 -11.80 45.78
C ILE A 476 35.23 -11.13 44.44
N ASP A 477 34.27 -10.36 43.95
CA ASP A 477 34.37 -9.70 42.66
C ASP A 477 35.31 -8.49 42.69
N SER A 478 35.70 -8.07 41.50
CA SER A 478 36.56 -6.92 41.28
C SER A 478 36.04 -6.00 40.17
N LEU A 479 36.50 -4.76 40.22
CA LEU A 479 36.27 -3.74 39.22
C LEU A 479 37.57 -3.53 38.45
N GLY A 480 37.53 -3.90 37.17
CA GLY A 480 38.60 -3.71 36.22
C GLY A 480 38.63 -2.26 35.72
N LEU A 481 39.80 -1.63 35.73
CA LEU A 481 39.97 -0.27 35.21
C LEU A 481 40.60 -0.32 33.83
N ALA A 482 39.86 0.12 32.81
CA ALA A 482 40.36 0.23 31.45
C ALA A 482 41.56 1.21 31.37
N THR A 483 42.36 1.04 30.32
CA THR A 483 43.63 1.75 30.15
C THR A 483 43.48 3.27 30.31
N GLY A 484 44.17 3.83 31.30
CA GLY A 484 44.21 5.27 31.58
C GLY A 484 43.49 5.68 32.86
N LEU A 485 42.67 4.80 33.44
CA LEU A 485 41.98 5.04 34.70
C LEU A 485 42.83 4.64 35.92
N THR A 486 42.68 5.40 37.00
CA THR A 486 43.27 5.07 38.31
C THR A 486 42.22 5.13 39.43
N VAL A 487 42.39 4.31 40.45
CA VAL A 487 41.46 4.26 41.60
C VAL A 487 41.36 5.61 42.31
N GLU A 488 42.45 6.38 42.34
CA GLU A 488 42.52 7.69 42.98
C GLU A 488 41.64 8.76 42.32
N GLU A 489 41.22 8.55 41.07
CA GLU A 489 40.37 9.48 40.31
C GLU A 489 38.87 9.20 40.51
N LEU A 490 38.53 8.02 41.05
CA LEU A 490 37.14 7.59 41.24
C LEU A 490 36.53 8.18 42.51
N THR A 491 35.30 8.65 42.39
CA THR A 491 34.43 8.98 43.51
C THR A 491 33.43 7.84 43.70
N ILE A 492 33.52 7.17 44.85
CA ILE A 492 32.64 6.03 45.20
C ILE A 492 31.67 6.50 46.28
N SER A 493 30.36 6.36 46.02
CA SER A 493 29.35 6.86 46.95
C SER A 493 28.12 5.95 47.04
N THR A 494 27.54 5.84 48.24
CA THR A 494 26.28 5.09 48.43
C THR A 494 25.07 5.98 48.12
N VAL A 495 24.24 5.57 47.17
CA VAL A 495 22.97 6.25 46.82
C VAL A 495 21.80 5.29 47.06
N GLY A 496 21.05 5.52 48.14
CA GLY A 496 19.96 4.63 48.54
C GLY A 496 20.47 3.25 48.99
N ASN A 497 20.21 2.22 48.20
CA ASN A 497 20.72 0.86 48.41
C ASN A 497 21.89 0.49 47.48
N ASN A 498 22.25 1.37 46.55
CA ASN A 498 23.27 1.08 45.56
C ASN A 498 24.58 1.78 45.91
N THR A 499 25.67 1.33 45.30
CA THR A 499 26.95 2.04 45.28
C THR A 499 27.20 2.55 43.86
N GLU A 500 27.48 3.84 43.70
CA GLU A 500 27.79 4.49 42.43
C GLU A 500 29.29 4.78 42.36
N ILE A 501 29.90 4.44 41.22
CA ILE A 501 31.30 4.70 40.89
C ILE A 501 31.33 5.79 39.83
N VAL A 502 31.94 6.93 40.15
CA VAL A 502 31.83 8.17 39.37
C VAL A 502 33.22 8.71 39.03
N LEU A 503 33.41 9.11 37.77
CA LEU A 503 34.60 9.82 37.29
C LEU A 503 34.18 11.12 36.62
N ASN A 504 34.74 12.26 37.03
CA ASN A 504 34.48 13.58 36.42
C ASN A 504 33.00 13.98 36.26
N GLY A 505 32.09 13.37 37.04
CA GLY A 505 30.65 13.60 36.98
C GLY A 505 29.86 12.61 36.11
N GLU A 506 30.54 11.70 35.42
CA GLU A 506 29.96 10.53 34.75
C GLU A 506 29.85 9.37 35.75
N VAL A 507 28.69 8.71 35.81
CA VAL A 507 28.52 7.48 36.58
C VAL A 507 28.95 6.33 35.68
N LEU A 508 30.10 5.72 35.98
CA LEU A 508 30.64 4.61 35.20
C LEU A 508 29.87 3.33 35.48
N ALA A 509 29.57 3.07 36.76
CA ALA A 509 28.80 1.88 37.15
C ALA A 509 27.98 2.10 38.42
N ILE A 510 26.88 1.36 38.49
CA ILE A 510 25.98 1.23 39.63
C ILE A 510 26.00 -0.22 40.10
N LEU A 511 26.54 -0.44 41.30
CA LEU A 511 26.44 -1.73 42.00
C LEU A 511 25.07 -1.80 42.66
N LYS A 512 24.16 -2.57 42.06
CA LYS A 512 22.76 -2.65 42.46
C LYS A 512 22.63 -3.38 43.79
N ASP A 513 21.94 -2.75 44.74
CA ASP A 513 21.68 -3.32 46.07
C ASP A 513 22.94 -3.70 46.89
N VAL A 514 24.10 -3.19 46.48
CA VAL A 514 25.38 -3.29 47.21
C VAL A 514 25.65 -1.99 47.96
N ARG A 515 25.93 -2.10 49.26
CA ARG A 515 26.31 -0.97 50.12
C ARG A 515 27.74 -1.15 50.61
N VAL A 516 28.65 -0.30 50.13
CA VAL A 516 30.05 -0.33 50.55
C VAL A 516 30.36 0.77 51.55
N GLU A 517 30.74 0.37 52.76
CA GLU A 517 31.21 1.31 53.81
C GLU A 517 32.72 1.59 53.71
N ASP A 518 33.49 0.63 53.17
CA ASP A 518 34.93 0.76 52.91
C ASP A 518 35.24 0.45 51.44
N PRO A 519 35.45 1.47 50.59
CA PRO A 519 35.72 1.30 49.16
C PRO A 519 36.94 0.43 48.83
N THR A 520 37.85 0.19 49.79
CA THR A 520 39.00 -0.69 49.55
C THR A 520 38.64 -2.16 49.40
N LEU A 521 37.42 -2.54 49.76
CA LEU A 521 36.90 -3.90 49.65
C LEU A 521 36.30 -4.23 48.27
N LEU A 522 36.17 -3.23 47.38
CA LEU A 522 35.62 -3.42 46.04
C LEU A 522 36.56 -4.17 45.08
N GLY A 523 37.84 -4.32 45.43
CA GLY A 523 38.83 -4.98 44.57
C GLY A 523 39.03 -4.24 43.25
N PHE A 524 40.16 -3.55 43.08
CA PHE A 524 40.47 -2.90 41.81
C PHE A 524 41.66 -3.56 41.13
N SER A 525 41.51 -3.84 39.84
CA SER A 525 42.55 -4.39 38.97
C SER A 525 42.74 -3.48 37.74
N LEU A 526 43.91 -3.54 37.13
CA LEU A 526 44.16 -2.96 35.81
C LEU A 526 43.93 -4.08 34.79
N VAL A 527 43.14 -3.81 33.76
CA VAL A 527 42.79 -4.77 32.71
C VAL A 527 43.27 -4.30 31.36
#